data_AF-A0A2D9LVD2-F1
#
_entry.id   AF-A0A2D9LVD2-F1
#
_cell.length_a   1.000
_cell.length_b   1.000
_cell.length_c   1.000
_cell.angle_alpha   90.00
_cell.angle_beta   90.00
_cell.angle_gamma   90.00
#
_symmetry.space_group_name_H-M   'P 1'
#
loop_
_entity.id
_entity.type
_entity.pdbx_description
1 polymer ?
#
loop_
_entity_poly.entity_id
_entity_poly.type
_entity_poly.pdbx_seq_one_letter_code
_entity_poly.pdbx_strand_id
1 'polypeptide(L)'
;MSVIDFANSRMTWFGPLNGSMSRIQLDGMCTLIDDEQGTEDAYYLIAPCHSEHTHLDGQLFTKRNYDFRGIFGETEYTLIRTHWVANPGVSDDPGSENTGGRTPVEARLCKRK
;
A
#
# COMPACT_ATOMS: atom_id res chain seq x y z
N MET A 1 24.72 -11.86 -7.01
CA MET A 1 23.58 -11.01 -6.63
C MET A 1 22.49 -11.21 -7.67
N SER A 2 21.36 -11.82 -7.32
CA SER A 2 20.20 -11.86 -8.20
C SER A 2 19.51 -10.50 -8.12
N VAL A 3 19.23 -9.90 -9.27
CA VAL A 3 18.44 -8.67 -9.35
C VAL A 3 16.98 -9.08 -9.39
N ILE A 4 16.16 -8.53 -8.48
CA ILE A 4 14.71 -8.71 -8.51
C ILE A 4 14.12 -7.67 -9.46
N ASP A 5 13.37 -8.11 -10.48
CA ASP A 5 12.64 -7.23 -11.38
C ASP A 5 11.31 -6.80 -10.75
N PHE A 6 11.36 -5.73 -9.95
CA PHE A 6 10.17 -5.17 -9.32
C PHE A 6 9.16 -4.58 -10.32
N ALA A 7 9.57 -4.26 -11.55
CA ALA A 7 8.66 -3.72 -12.57
C ALA A 7 7.64 -4.77 -13.04
N ASN A 8 8.02 -6.06 -13.00
CA ASN A 8 7.14 -7.18 -13.31
C ASN A 8 6.69 -7.98 -12.08
N SER A 9 7.00 -7.51 -10.87
CA SER A 9 6.63 -8.19 -9.62
C SER A 9 5.35 -7.62 -9.02
N ARG A 10 4.42 -8.50 -8.66
CA ARG A 10 3.07 -8.12 -8.23
C ARG A 10 2.46 -9.15 -7.30
N MET A 11 1.73 -8.66 -6.29
CA MET A 11 0.85 -9.48 -5.48
C MET A 11 -0.55 -9.47 -6.10
N THR A 12 -1.13 -10.65 -6.27
CA THR A 12 -2.48 -10.83 -6.82
C THR A 12 -3.35 -11.60 -5.85
N TRP A 13 -4.60 -11.17 -5.70
CA TRP A 13 -5.62 -11.90 -4.96
C TRP A 13 -6.96 -11.77 -5.67
N PHE A 14 -7.83 -12.75 -5.44
CA PHE A 14 -9.19 -12.73 -5.93
C PHE A 14 -10.12 -12.29 -4.82
N GLY A 15 -11.13 -11.48 -5.17
CA GLY A 15 -12.24 -11.24 -4.28
C GLY A 15 -13.00 -12.54 -3.95
N PRO A 16 -13.91 -12.53 -2.96
CA PRO A 16 -14.77 -13.66 -2.65
C PRO A 16 -15.43 -14.24 -3.91
N LEU A 17 -15.60 -15.56 -3.97
CA LEU A 17 -16.27 -16.29 -5.06
C LEU A 17 -15.60 -16.14 -6.45
N ASN A 18 -14.26 -16.02 -6.51
CA ASN A 18 -13.53 -15.74 -7.75
C ASN A 18 -13.98 -14.45 -8.44
N GLY A 19 -14.35 -13.44 -7.64
CA GLY A 19 -14.66 -12.11 -8.13
C GLY A 19 -13.44 -11.42 -8.76
N SER A 20 -13.57 -10.12 -9.05
CA SER A 20 -12.52 -9.32 -9.68
C SER A 20 -11.13 -9.57 -9.08
N MET A 21 -10.16 -9.81 -9.95
CA MET A 21 -8.76 -9.96 -9.57
C MET A 21 -8.20 -8.59 -9.21
N SER A 22 -7.73 -8.46 -7.98
CA SER A 22 -6.96 -7.31 -7.53
C SER A 22 -5.48 -7.60 -7.66
N ARG A 23 -4.73 -6.58 -8.04
CA ARG A 23 -3.30 -6.67 -8.29
C ARG A 23 -2.63 -5.41 -7.79
N ILE A 24 -1.54 -5.58 -7.05
CA ILE A 24 -0.69 -4.48 -6.61
C ILE A 24 0.76 -4.78 -6.92
N GLN A 25 1.47 -3.78 -7.44
CA GLN A 25 2.90 -3.89 -7.75
C GLN A 25 3.72 -3.93 -6.45
N LEU A 26 4.86 -4.63 -6.48
CA LEU A 26 5.82 -4.62 -5.39
C LEU A 26 6.89 -3.55 -5.66
N ASP A 27 7.24 -2.78 -4.64
CA ASP A 27 8.22 -1.69 -4.66
C ASP A 27 9.59 -2.15 -4.11
N GLY A 28 9.57 -3.17 -3.25
CA GLY A 28 10.79 -3.69 -2.63
C GLY A 28 10.57 -5.00 -1.87
N MET A 29 11.69 -5.61 -1.47
CA MET A 29 11.73 -6.81 -0.64
C MET A 29 12.90 -6.70 0.35
N CYS A 30 12.68 -7.20 1.56
CA CYS A 30 13.67 -7.26 2.62
C CYS A 30 13.59 -8.64 3.28
N THR A 31 14.72 -9.29 3.48
CA THR A 31 14.80 -10.50 4.31
C THR A 31 15.30 -10.10 5.69
N LEU A 32 14.51 -10.39 6.72
CA LEU A 32 14.93 -10.29 8.11
C LEU A 32 15.62 -11.60 8.49
N ILE A 33 16.87 -11.52 8.92
CA ILE A 33 17.66 -12.67 9.35
C ILE A 33 17.82 -12.57 10.87
N ASP A 34 17.37 -13.59 11.59
CA ASP A 34 17.59 -13.75 13.03
C ASP A 34 18.60 -14.89 13.24
N ASP A 35 19.86 -14.53 13.50
CA ASP A 35 20.95 -15.49 13.71
C ASP A 35 20.79 -16.30 15.01
N GLU A 36 20.08 -15.77 16.02
CA GLU A 36 19.86 -16.46 17.29
C GLU A 36 18.82 -17.58 17.14
N GLN A 37 17.77 -17.31 16.38
CA GLN A 37 16.69 -18.27 16.12
C GLN A 37 16.93 -19.11 14.85
N GLY A 38 17.89 -18.71 14.02
CA GLY A 38 18.19 -19.34 12.73
C GLY A 38 17.04 -19.20 11.72
N THR A 39 16.29 -18.10 11.78
CA THR A 39 15.14 -17.84 10.90
C THR A 39 15.46 -16.77 9.85
N GLU A 40 14.84 -16.92 8.68
CA GLU A 40 14.88 -15.93 7.61
C GLU A 40 13.45 -15.65 7.13
N ASP A 41 12.99 -14.42 7.33
CA ASP A 41 11.63 -14.00 7.01
C ASP A 41 11.64 -12.94 5.89
N ALA A 42 11.01 -13.25 4.77
CA ALA A 42 10.89 -12.33 3.65
C ALA A 42 9.67 -11.41 3.80
N TYR A 43 9.91 -10.10 3.69
CA TYR A 43 8.89 -9.06 3.70
C TYR A 43 8.88 -8.29 2.38
N TYR A 44 7.69 -7.99 1.88
CA TYR A 44 7.49 -7.30 0.61
C TYR A 44 6.76 -5.97 0.82
N LEU A 45 7.32 -4.90 0.25
CA LEU A 45 6.72 -3.58 0.23
C LEU A 45 5.86 -3.44 -1.04
N ILE A 46 4.60 -3.03 -0.89
CA ILE A 46 3.76 -2.68 -2.04
C ILE A 46 4.08 -1.27 -2.55
N ALA A 47 3.88 -1.08 -3.85
CA ALA A 47 3.83 0.24 -4.46
C ALA A 47 2.72 1.08 -3.79
N PRO A 48 2.90 2.41 -3.68
CA PRO A 48 1.86 3.28 -3.15
C PRO A 48 0.59 3.14 -3.98
N CYS A 49 -0.54 2.99 -3.32
CA CYS A 49 -1.83 3.07 -3.97
C CYS A 49 -2.70 4.13 -3.30
N HIS A 50 -3.50 4.81 -4.13
CA HIS A 50 -4.41 5.85 -3.68
C HIS A 50 -5.81 5.27 -3.62
N SER A 51 -6.56 5.53 -2.54
CA SER A 51 -8.00 5.36 -2.59
C SER A 51 -8.67 6.62 -3.10
N GLU A 52 -9.63 6.38 -3.97
CA GLU A 52 -10.52 7.39 -4.50
C GLU A 52 -11.94 7.06 -4.06
N HIS A 53 -12.72 8.09 -3.77
CA HIS A 53 -14.16 7.91 -3.57
C HIS A 53 -14.84 7.73 -4.92
N THR A 54 -14.78 6.52 -5.48
CA THR A 54 -15.18 6.21 -6.86
C THR A 54 -16.65 5.86 -7.05
N HIS A 55 -17.40 5.58 -5.97
CA HIS A 55 -18.80 5.15 -6.06
C HIS A 55 -19.73 6.24 -5.52
N LEU A 56 -20.17 7.12 -6.42
CA LEU A 56 -21.24 8.09 -6.22
C LEU A 56 -22.14 8.05 -7.46
N ASP A 57 -23.44 8.29 -7.31
CA ASP A 57 -24.41 8.37 -8.41
C ASP A 57 -24.19 9.60 -9.35
N GLY A 58 -23.02 10.26 -9.25
CA GLY A 58 -22.65 11.50 -9.95
C GLY A 58 -21.22 11.44 -10.51
N GLN A 59 -20.50 12.58 -10.54
CA GLN A 59 -19.12 12.63 -11.06
C GLN A 59 -18.24 11.57 -10.39
N LEU A 60 -17.65 10.68 -11.19
CA LEU A 60 -16.99 9.43 -10.77
C LEU A 60 -15.64 9.63 -10.06
N PHE A 61 -15.12 10.86 -10.01
CA PHE A 61 -13.84 11.19 -9.38
C PHE A 61 -13.99 12.47 -8.56
N THR A 62 -14.20 12.34 -7.25
CA THR A 62 -14.51 13.48 -6.39
C THR A 62 -13.36 13.91 -5.49
N LYS A 63 -12.58 12.96 -4.94
CA LYS A 63 -11.46 13.29 -4.03
C LYS A 63 -10.55 12.09 -3.78
N ARG A 64 -9.23 12.30 -3.78
CA ARG A 64 -8.26 11.35 -3.19
C ARG A 64 -8.39 11.42 -1.68
N ASN A 65 -8.63 10.26 -1.07
CA ASN A 65 -8.91 10.20 0.36
C ASN A 65 -7.66 9.79 1.16
N TYR A 66 -6.98 8.75 0.67
CA TYR A 66 -5.88 8.14 1.40
C TYR A 66 -4.80 7.59 0.48
N ASP A 67 -3.59 7.58 1.01
CA ASP A 67 -2.43 6.88 0.48
C ASP A 67 -2.18 5.65 1.34
N PHE A 68 -2.05 4.52 0.67
CA PHE A 68 -1.74 3.26 1.31
C PHE A 68 -0.33 2.82 0.94
N ARG A 69 0.38 2.39 1.96
CA ARG A 69 1.60 1.60 1.87
C ARG A 69 1.37 0.34 2.68
N GLY A 70 2.05 -0.74 2.34
CA GLY A 70 1.88 -2.01 3.03
C GLY A 70 3.13 -2.84 2.98
N ILE A 71 3.42 -3.49 4.08
CA ILE A 71 4.53 -4.44 4.20
C ILE A 71 3.90 -5.78 4.55
N PHE A 72 4.17 -6.79 3.73
CA PHE A 72 3.58 -8.11 3.84
C PHE A 72 4.68 -9.14 4.04
N GLY A 73 4.63 -9.83 5.16
CA GLY A 73 5.31 -11.10 5.37
C GLY A 73 4.35 -12.28 5.13
N GLU A 74 4.82 -13.49 5.39
CA GLU A 74 4.03 -14.70 5.20
C GLU A 74 2.88 -14.81 6.22
N THR A 75 3.19 -14.58 7.50
CA THR A 75 2.26 -14.76 8.63
C THR A 75 1.69 -13.47 9.17
N GLU A 76 2.22 -12.33 8.75
CA GLU A 76 1.83 -11.01 9.24
C GLU A 76 1.99 -9.93 8.18
N TYR A 77 1.29 -8.82 8.37
CA TYR A 77 1.40 -7.66 7.51
C TYR A 77 1.04 -6.39 8.28
N THR A 78 1.44 -5.25 7.74
CA THR A 78 0.91 -3.96 8.15
C THR A 78 0.44 -3.18 6.94
N LEU A 79 -0.69 -2.48 7.10
CA LEU A 79 -1.16 -1.47 6.17
C LEU A 79 -1.02 -0.11 6.85
N ILE A 80 -0.24 0.75 6.22
CA ILE A 80 -0.02 2.13 6.63
C ILE A 80 -0.92 2.99 5.76
N ARG A 81 -1.86 3.67 6.40
CA ARG A 81 -2.81 4.57 5.78
C ARG A 81 -2.50 5.99 6.21
N THR A 82 -2.35 6.86 5.23
CA THR A 82 -2.10 8.28 5.43
C THR A 82 -3.13 9.09 4.68
N HIS A 83 -3.62 10.17 5.25
CA HIS A 83 -4.45 11.11 4.48
C HIS A 83 -3.63 11.62 3.31
N TRP A 84 -4.22 11.63 2.11
CA TRP A 84 -3.56 12.28 0.98
C TRP A 84 -3.55 13.79 1.23
N VAL A 85 -2.39 14.42 1.11
CA VAL A 85 -2.23 15.88 1.29
C VAL A 85 -1.48 16.44 0.09
N ALA A 86 -2.16 17.31 -0.64
CA ALA A 86 -1.59 18.07 -1.73
C ALA A 86 -0.93 19.37 -1.28
N ASN A 87 0.06 19.33 -0.39
CA ASN A 87 0.85 20.45 0.16
C ASN A 87 0.40 20.82 1.57
N PRO A 88 1.28 20.66 2.59
CA PRO A 88 0.96 20.97 3.97
C PRO A 88 0.84 22.48 4.28
N GLY A 89 0.86 23.35 3.26
CA GLY A 89 0.79 24.81 3.42
C GLY A 89 -0.06 25.55 2.37
N VAL A 90 -0.74 24.83 1.48
CA VAL A 90 -1.65 25.44 0.50
C VAL A 90 -3.06 25.07 0.94
N SER A 91 -3.91 26.08 1.17
CA SER A 91 -5.32 25.89 1.52
C SER A 91 -5.97 24.89 0.56
N ASP A 92 -6.92 24.12 1.06
CA ASP A 92 -7.70 23.04 0.39
C ASP A 92 -8.33 23.43 -0.97
N ASP A 93 -7.53 23.80 -1.97
CA ASP A 93 -7.96 24.14 -3.31
C ASP A 93 -7.83 22.89 -4.19
N PRO A 94 -8.94 22.34 -4.73
CA PRO A 94 -9.00 20.97 -5.27
C PRO A 94 -8.30 20.77 -6.62
N GLY A 95 -7.27 21.55 -6.94
CA GLY A 95 -6.60 21.57 -8.25
C GLY A 95 -5.07 21.50 -8.23
N SER A 96 -4.38 21.31 -7.09
CA SER A 96 -2.90 21.31 -7.07
C SER A 96 -2.26 19.93 -6.84
N GLU A 97 -1.28 19.61 -7.68
CA GLU A 97 -0.54 18.35 -7.77
C GLU A 97 0.45 18.14 -6.63
N ASN A 98 0.01 17.78 -5.41
CA ASN A 98 1.00 17.45 -4.38
C ASN A 98 0.69 16.16 -3.63
N THR A 99 1.74 15.41 -3.29
CA THR A 99 1.66 13.96 -3.09
C THR A 99 2.02 13.60 -1.64
N GLY A 100 1.19 12.77 -0.99
CA GLY A 100 1.55 12.04 0.24
C GLY A 100 1.48 12.83 1.54
N GLY A 101 0.48 12.56 2.37
CA GLY A 101 0.54 13.01 3.76
C GLY A 101 1.73 12.39 4.50
N ARG A 102 2.28 13.10 5.48
CA ARG A 102 3.51 12.72 6.19
C ARG A 102 3.26 11.95 7.49
N THR A 103 2.02 11.99 8.00
CA THR A 103 1.67 11.39 9.29
C THR A 103 0.70 10.24 9.07
N PRO A 104 1.08 8.99 9.40
CA PRO A 104 0.17 7.86 9.29
C PRO A 104 -1.01 8.07 10.22
N VAL A 105 -2.21 7.89 9.68
CA VAL A 105 -3.48 7.95 10.41
C VAL A 105 -3.78 6.59 11.04
N GLU A 106 -3.31 5.53 10.39
CA GLU A 106 -3.43 4.17 10.87
C GLU A 106 -2.22 3.35 10.40
N ALA A 107 -1.61 2.64 11.33
CA ALA A 107 -0.65 1.58 11.08
C ALA A 107 -0.86 0.52 12.17
N ARG A 108 -1.18 -0.71 11.76
CA ARG A 108 -1.41 -1.82 12.69
C ARG A 108 -0.74 -3.07 12.16
N LEU A 109 -0.12 -3.84 13.05
CA LEU A 109 0.38 -5.17 12.73
C LEU A 109 -0.81 -6.14 12.79
N CYS A 110 -1.04 -6.83 11.67
CA CYS A 110 -2.09 -7.81 11.51
C CYS A 110 -1.44 -9.18 11.28
N LYS A 111 -1.88 -10.20 12.02
CA LYS A 111 -1.48 -11.58 11.79
C LYS A 111 -2.49 -12.28 10.89
N ARG A 112 -2.02 -13.02 9.89
CA ARG A 112 -2.87 -13.95 9.14
C ARG A 112 -3.24 -15.11 10.08
N LYS A 113 -4.53 -15.46 10.08
CA LYS A 113 -5.06 -16.62 10.80
C LYS A 113 -4.82 -17.90 10.02
#